data_AF-A0A0U1HQ56-F1
#
_entry.id   AF-A0A0U1HQ56-F1
#
_cell.length_a   1.000
_cell.length_b   1.000
_cell.length_c   1.000
_cell.angle_alpha   90.00
_cell.angle_beta   90.00
_cell.angle_gamma   90.00
#
_symmetry.space_group_name_H-M   'P 1'
#
loop_
_entity.id
_entity.type
_entity.pdbx_description
1 polymer ?
#
loop_
_entity_poly.entity_id
_entity_poly.type
_entity_poly.pdbx_seq_one_letter_code
_entity_poly.pdbx_strand_id
1 'polypeptide(L)'
;MKYSKSLCLILVSILLSGCAGKQPYDTEVEKKSIRGENGAEIPISAYNKLETGSSHATDTSLRLVTRSDTAAAVGVSVVAFVAQAFAGGASGSTFTKEDLRGTKIVVLSNPTIGYFMPNIEAEVKKGLADKPKHLYTEKIEVRPSVWLLMYENLSGSETDYELRYVTSFSKKKEAWQKNTMYFVCEPKPIKAPLEQWQINNYEKVTKVTQQYMAECMKTFVEQVDSIVS
;
A
#
# COMPACT_ATOMS: atom_id res chain seq x y z
N MET A 1 -0.22 77.28 -19.11
CA MET A 1 0.81 76.90 -18.12
C MET A 1 0.83 75.38 -18.01
N LYS A 2 1.98 74.77 -18.27
CA LYS A 2 2.18 73.31 -18.38
C LYS A 2 2.45 72.72 -16.99
N TYR A 3 1.75 71.64 -16.62
CA TYR A 3 2.24 70.72 -15.60
C TYR A 3 2.09 69.26 -16.04
N SER A 4 3.20 68.56 -15.83
CA SER A 4 3.56 67.21 -16.23
C SER A 4 2.67 66.15 -15.59
N LYS A 5 2.26 65.13 -16.37
CA LYS A 5 1.72 63.87 -15.84
C LYS A 5 2.83 62.82 -15.85
N SER A 6 3.39 62.55 -14.67
CA SER A 6 4.27 61.41 -14.46
C SER A 6 3.44 60.13 -14.41
N LEU A 7 3.77 59.21 -15.31
CA LEU A 7 3.23 57.86 -15.43
C LEU A 7 3.91 56.96 -14.38
N CYS A 8 3.17 56.45 -13.40
CA CYS A 8 3.68 55.46 -12.45
C CYS A 8 3.00 54.11 -12.75
N LEU A 9 3.70 53.25 -13.50
CA LEU A 9 3.33 51.87 -13.77
C LEU A 9 3.91 51.00 -12.65
N ILE A 10 3.06 50.53 -11.72
CA ILE A 10 3.43 49.52 -10.73
C ILE A 10 3.06 48.15 -11.32
N LEU A 11 4.05 47.44 -11.85
CA LEU A 11 3.94 46.01 -12.14
C LEU A 11 4.08 45.24 -10.82
N VAL A 12 2.97 44.68 -10.33
CA VAL A 12 2.99 43.69 -9.24
C VAL A 12 3.19 42.31 -9.86
N SER A 13 4.44 41.85 -9.89
CA SER A 13 4.78 40.48 -10.28
C SER A 13 4.49 39.54 -9.11
N ILE A 14 3.34 38.86 -9.14
CA ILE A 14 3.04 37.77 -8.20
C ILE A 14 3.94 36.59 -8.56
N LEU A 15 5.03 36.43 -7.82
CA LEU A 15 5.84 35.21 -7.85
C LEU A 15 5.03 34.10 -7.17
N LEU A 16 4.32 33.29 -7.96
CA LEU A 16 3.86 31.96 -7.55
C LEU A 16 5.10 31.06 -7.41
N SER A 17 5.83 31.20 -6.30
CA SER A 17 6.77 30.18 -5.85
C SER A 17 5.96 28.98 -5.35
N GLY A 18 5.45 28.18 -6.27
CA GLY A 18 4.95 26.86 -5.95
C GLY A 18 6.12 26.05 -5.42
N CYS A 19 6.14 25.82 -4.11
CA CYS A 19 7.00 24.80 -3.53
C CYS A 19 6.60 23.46 -4.18
N ALA A 20 7.38 23.01 -5.17
CA ALA A 20 7.38 21.63 -5.62
C ALA A 20 7.96 20.78 -4.48
N GLY A 21 7.20 20.63 -3.39
CA GLY A 21 7.51 19.71 -2.32
C GLY A 21 7.48 18.29 -2.87
N LYS A 22 8.50 17.50 -2.55
CA LYS A 22 8.52 16.06 -2.87
C LYS A 22 7.24 15.43 -2.33
N GLN A 23 6.45 14.83 -3.20
CA GLN A 23 5.22 14.14 -2.80
C GLN A 23 5.59 13.00 -1.81
N PRO A 24 4.93 12.89 -0.65
CA PRO A 24 5.28 11.89 0.34
C PRO A 24 5.09 10.47 -0.21
N TYR A 25 6.07 9.61 0.07
CA TYR A 25 6.11 8.19 -0.34
C TYR A 25 4.93 7.37 0.16
N ASP A 26 4.39 7.75 1.32
CA ASP A 26 3.20 7.16 1.92
C ASP A 26 2.16 8.29 2.00
N THR A 27 1.09 8.20 1.21
CA THR A 27 -0.01 9.18 1.27
C THR A 27 -1.15 8.58 2.08
N GLU A 28 -1.55 9.23 3.17
CA GLU A 28 -2.77 8.88 3.90
C GLU A 28 -3.97 9.21 3.01
N VAL A 29 -4.77 8.20 2.65
CA VAL A 29 -5.87 8.35 1.69
C VAL A 29 -7.24 8.12 2.30
N GLU A 30 -7.29 7.42 3.44
CA GLU A 30 -8.50 7.26 4.21
C GLU A 30 -8.16 7.38 5.69
N LYS A 31 -9.00 8.09 6.44
CA LYS A 31 -8.93 8.17 7.90
C LYS A 31 -10.34 8.18 8.47
N LYS A 32 -10.55 7.46 9.55
CA LYS A 32 -11.81 7.46 10.29
C LYS A 32 -11.57 7.11 11.74
N SER A 33 -12.62 7.27 12.53
CA SER A 33 -12.64 6.83 13.91
C SER A 33 -13.64 5.69 14.07
N ILE A 34 -13.17 4.57 14.61
CA ILE A 34 -14.00 3.40 14.89
C ILE A 34 -14.61 3.61 16.27
N ARG A 35 -15.92 3.85 16.31
CA ARG A 35 -16.66 4.06 17.56
C ARG A 35 -17.40 2.81 17.98
N GLY A 36 -17.09 2.32 19.18
CA GLY A 36 -17.84 1.25 19.85
C GLY A 36 -19.14 1.75 20.48
N GLU A 37 -20.08 0.84 20.74
CA GLU A 37 -21.37 1.17 21.38
C GLU A 37 -21.20 1.66 22.82
N ASN A 38 -20.17 1.18 23.51
CA ASN A 38 -19.73 1.64 24.83
C ASN A 38 -19.13 3.07 24.83
N GLY A 39 -19.04 3.71 23.66
CA GLY A 39 -18.47 5.04 23.48
C GLY A 39 -16.94 5.08 23.48
N ALA A 40 -16.27 3.92 23.42
CA ALA A 40 -14.84 3.85 23.12
C ALA A 40 -14.58 4.21 21.65
N GLU A 41 -13.38 4.71 21.38
CA GLU A 41 -13.03 5.25 20.06
C GLU A 41 -11.57 4.96 19.70
N ILE A 42 -11.33 4.35 18.53
CA ILE A 42 -10.00 4.05 18.00
C ILE A 42 -9.83 4.66 16.60
N PRO A 43 -8.81 5.51 16.37
CA PRO A 43 -8.53 6.02 15.04
C PRO A 43 -7.94 4.92 14.13
N ILE A 44 -8.30 4.97 12.85
CA ILE A 44 -7.74 4.10 11.80
C ILE A 44 -7.42 4.93 10.56
N SER A 45 -6.28 4.62 9.95
CA SER A 45 -5.81 5.23 8.70
C SER A 45 -5.38 4.17 7.69
N ALA A 46 -5.70 4.42 6.43
CA ALA A 46 -5.13 3.68 5.31
C ALA A 46 -4.22 4.60 4.49
N TYR A 47 -3.12 4.02 4.03
CA TYR A 47 -2.15 4.71 3.19
C TYR A 47 -2.04 4.01 1.85
N ASN A 48 -1.99 4.79 0.77
CA ASN A 48 -1.48 4.24 -0.47
C ASN A 48 0.04 4.15 -0.34
N LYS A 49 0.56 2.92 -0.42
CA LYS A 49 1.99 2.60 -0.36
C LYS A 49 2.37 1.56 -1.42
N LEU A 50 1.59 1.38 -2.48
CA LEU A 50 2.03 0.51 -3.58
C LEU A 50 3.28 1.15 -4.20
N GLU A 51 4.41 0.57 -3.84
CA GLU A 51 5.69 1.21 -3.98
C GLU A 51 6.22 0.91 -5.37
N THR A 52 6.35 1.95 -6.19
CA THR A 52 6.93 1.81 -7.54
C THR A 52 8.17 2.67 -7.72
N GLY A 53 8.80 3.13 -6.64
CA GLY A 53 10.11 3.80 -6.67
C GLY A 53 10.14 5.17 -5.98
N SER A 54 11.32 5.78 -6.01
CA SER A 54 11.75 6.89 -5.15
C SER A 54 11.30 8.31 -5.59
N SER A 55 10.41 8.48 -6.58
CA SER A 55 10.13 9.81 -7.14
C SER A 55 8.70 10.11 -7.61
N HIS A 56 7.72 9.23 -7.34
CA HIS A 56 6.35 9.41 -7.88
C HIS A 56 5.23 9.11 -6.88
N ALA A 57 4.03 9.60 -7.21
CA ALA A 57 2.79 9.29 -6.51
C ALA A 57 2.59 7.78 -6.33
N THR A 58 2.04 7.40 -5.18
CA THR A 58 1.74 6.01 -4.83
C THR A 58 0.83 5.38 -5.87
N ASP A 59 1.16 4.15 -6.29
CA ASP A 59 0.37 3.47 -7.31
C ASP A 59 -0.97 3.00 -6.75
N THR A 60 -1.93 2.79 -7.64
CA THR A 60 -3.23 2.18 -7.31
C THR A 60 -3.64 1.11 -8.31
N SER A 61 -2.81 0.82 -9.33
CA SER A 61 -3.11 -0.18 -10.35
C SER A 61 -2.33 -1.47 -10.13
N LEU A 62 -2.87 -2.59 -10.64
CA LEU A 62 -2.09 -3.83 -10.77
C LEU A 62 -0.90 -3.59 -11.71
N ARG A 63 0.26 -4.15 -11.36
CA ARG A 63 1.43 -4.20 -12.25
C ARG A 63 1.61 -5.58 -12.85
N LEU A 64 2.05 -5.63 -14.11
CA LEU A 64 2.56 -6.83 -14.76
C LEU A 64 4.07 -6.67 -14.96
N VAL A 65 4.85 -7.50 -14.29
CA VAL A 65 6.31 -7.54 -14.40
C VAL A 65 6.70 -8.73 -15.28
N THR A 66 7.37 -8.45 -16.38
CA THR A 66 7.85 -9.43 -17.36
C THR A 66 9.36 -9.62 -17.22
N ARG A 67 9.91 -10.70 -17.79
CA ARG A 67 11.36 -10.95 -17.75
C ARG A 67 12.18 -9.84 -18.40
N SER A 68 11.65 -9.21 -19.46
CA SER A 68 12.31 -8.08 -20.13
C SER A 68 12.44 -6.86 -19.21
N ASP A 69 11.51 -6.67 -18.28
CA ASP A 69 11.60 -5.59 -17.28
C ASP A 69 12.78 -5.80 -16.32
N THR A 70 13.27 -7.04 -16.23
CA THR A 70 14.35 -7.47 -15.33
C THR A 70 15.61 -7.93 -16.06
N ALA A 71 15.75 -7.63 -17.36
CA ALA A 71 16.84 -8.13 -18.21
C ALA A 71 18.25 -7.70 -17.75
N ALA A 72 18.35 -6.65 -16.93
CA ALA A 72 19.61 -6.22 -16.30
C ALA A 72 20.01 -7.08 -15.08
N ALA A 73 19.14 -7.96 -14.57
CA ALA A 73 19.31 -8.73 -13.34
C ALA A 73 19.73 -10.20 -13.55
N VAL A 74 20.61 -10.45 -14.52
CA VAL A 74 21.10 -11.80 -14.84
C VAL A 74 21.83 -12.40 -13.64
N GLY A 75 21.32 -13.52 -13.10
CA GLY A 75 22.01 -14.35 -12.09
C GLY A 75 21.40 -14.36 -10.68
N VAL A 76 20.34 -13.60 -10.43
CA VAL A 76 19.58 -13.62 -9.16
C VAL A 76 18.33 -14.51 -9.33
N SER A 77 17.71 -15.02 -8.26
CA SER A 77 16.39 -15.67 -8.35
C SER A 77 15.28 -14.64 -8.19
N VAL A 78 14.09 -14.90 -8.75
CA VAL A 78 12.92 -14.01 -8.61
C VAL A 78 12.59 -13.75 -7.14
N VAL A 79 12.66 -14.78 -6.30
CA VAL A 79 12.42 -14.67 -4.86
C VAL A 79 13.42 -13.73 -4.20
N ALA A 80 14.71 -13.87 -4.50
CA ALA A 80 15.75 -12.99 -3.94
C ALA A 80 15.61 -11.54 -4.44
N PHE A 81 15.19 -11.36 -5.70
CA PHE A 81 14.94 -10.04 -6.29
C PHE A 81 13.75 -9.33 -5.65
N VAL A 82 12.62 -10.04 -5.47
CA VAL A 82 11.44 -9.52 -4.76
C VAL A 82 11.77 -9.22 -3.30
N ALA A 83 12.48 -10.13 -2.62
CA ALA A 83 12.91 -9.92 -1.24
C ALA A 83 13.80 -8.67 -1.10
N GLN A 84 14.81 -8.50 -1.96
CA GLN A 84 15.67 -7.30 -1.93
C GLN A 84 14.89 -6.02 -2.23
N ALA A 85 14.04 -6.05 -3.25
CA ALA A 85 13.29 -4.86 -3.62
C ALA A 85 12.29 -4.47 -2.54
N PHE A 86 11.61 -5.41 -1.88
CA PHE A 86 10.54 -5.09 -0.92
C PHE A 86 10.94 -5.14 0.56
N ALA A 87 12.11 -5.67 0.94
CA ALA A 87 12.56 -5.77 2.33
C ALA A 87 13.08 -4.45 2.94
N GLY A 88 13.01 -3.32 2.25
CA GLY A 88 13.23 -1.99 2.84
C GLY A 88 14.63 -1.70 3.41
N GLY A 89 15.63 -2.55 3.16
CA GLY A 89 16.96 -2.44 3.75
C GLY A 89 18.07 -2.96 2.85
N ALA A 90 18.47 -2.17 1.86
CA ALA A 90 19.79 -2.30 1.24
C ALA A 90 20.16 -0.98 0.54
N SER A 91 20.87 -0.10 1.24
CA SER A 91 21.47 1.12 0.68
C SER A 91 22.71 0.84 -0.18
N GLY A 92 22.74 -0.30 -0.89
CA GLY A 92 23.92 -0.75 -1.64
C GLY A 92 23.68 -1.86 -2.65
N SER A 93 22.43 -2.22 -2.97
CA SER A 93 22.13 -3.19 -4.02
C SER A 93 22.11 -2.53 -5.40
N THR A 94 22.62 -3.24 -6.41
CA THR A 94 22.51 -2.90 -7.84
C THR A 94 21.05 -2.97 -8.36
N PHE A 95 20.12 -3.41 -7.51
CA PHE A 95 18.70 -3.62 -7.82
C PHE A 95 17.83 -2.64 -7.06
N THR A 96 16.89 -2.03 -7.78
CA THR A 96 16.04 -0.98 -7.29
C THR A 96 14.56 -1.34 -7.49
N LYS A 97 13.66 -0.72 -6.71
CA LYS A 97 12.20 -0.93 -6.85
C LYS A 97 11.71 -0.48 -8.23
N GLU A 98 12.47 0.37 -8.88
CA GLU A 98 12.29 0.86 -10.24
C GLU A 98 12.39 -0.28 -11.28
N ASP A 99 13.23 -1.29 -11.03
CA ASP A 99 13.40 -2.47 -11.89
C ASP A 99 12.22 -3.46 -11.75
N LEU A 100 11.34 -3.25 -10.76
CA LEU A 100 10.10 -4.00 -10.53
C LEU A 100 8.83 -3.24 -10.93
N ARG A 101 8.96 -2.10 -11.61
CA ARG A 101 7.80 -1.28 -11.98
C ARG A 101 6.82 -2.02 -12.88
N GLY A 102 7.34 -2.79 -13.85
CA GLY A 102 6.52 -3.42 -14.89
C GLY A 102 5.54 -2.46 -15.57
N THR A 103 4.54 -3.03 -16.25
CA THR A 103 3.49 -2.27 -16.93
C THR A 103 2.23 -2.13 -16.07
N LYS A 104 1.62 -0.94 -16.04
CA LYS A 104 0.33 -0.71 -15.37
C LYS A 104 -0.82 -1.39 -16.11
N ILE A 105 -1.62 -2.15 -15.39
CA ILE A 105 -2.90 -2.68 -15.85
C ILE A 105 -4.00 -1.76 -15.30
N VAL A 106 -4.29 -0.67 -16.03
CA VAL A 106 -5.15 0.42 -15.57
C VAL A 106 -6.63 0.04 -15.41
N VAL A 107 -7.04 -1.11 -15.96
CA VAL A 107 -8.40 -1.66 -15.82
C VAL A 107 -8.67 -2.22 -14.41
N LEU A 108 -7.62 -2.42 -13.61
CA LEU A 108 -7.72 -2.93 -12.24
C LEU A 108 -7.17 -1.93 -11.23
N SER A 109 -8.05 -1.45 -10.35
CA SER A 109 -7.67 -0.69 -9.16
C SER A 109 -7.46 -1.62 -7.98
N ASN A 110 -6.49 -1.29 -7.13
CA ASN A 110 -6.16 -2.06 -5.94
C ASN A 110 -7.35 -2.03 -4.97
N PRO A 111 -7.93 -3.21 -4.62
CA PRO A 111 -9.13 -3.26 -3.80
C PRO A 111 -8.83 -3.21 -2.29
N THR A 112 -7.56 -3.20 -1.90
CA THR A 112 -7.12 -3.50 -0.53
C THR A 112 -7.73 -2.56 0.51
N ILE A 113 -7.70 -1.25 0.27
CA ILE A 113 -8.22 -0.27 1.23
C ILE A 113 -9.75 -0.41 1.35
N GLY A 114 -10.45 -0.46 0.21
CA GLY A 114 -11.89 -0.64 0.16
C GLY A 114 -12.37 -1.96 0.78
N TYR A 115 -11.53 -3.00 0.76
CA TYR A 115 -11.79 -4.26 1.44
C TYR A 115 -11.51 -4.16 2.95
N PHE A 116 -10.30 -3.75 3.37
CA PHE A 116 -9.91 -3.84 4.78
C PHE A 116 -10.58 -2.81 5.67
N MET A 117 -10.77 -1.58 5.22
CA MET A 117 -11.32 -0.53 6.07
C MET A 117 -12.69 -0.87 6.67
N PRO A 118 -13.70 -1.33 5.92
CA PRO A 118 -14.99 -1.73 6.52
C PRO A 118 -14.88 -3.02 7.35
N ASN A 119 -14.08 -3.99 6.95
CA ASN A 119 -13.95 -5.27 7.68
C ASN A 119 -13.23 -5.09 9.03
N ILE A 120 -12.16 -4.29 9.08
CA ILE A 120 -11.48 -3.94 10.34
C ILE A 120 -12.41 -3.18 11.27
N GLU A 121 -13.18 -2.22 10.74
CA GLU A 121 -14.15 -1.47 11.55
C GLU A 121 -15.14 -2.40 12.24
N ALA A 122 -15.69 -3.38 11.52
CA ALA A 122 -16.63 -4.34 12.08
C ALA A 122 -15.99 -5.15 13.23
N GLU A 123 -14.79 -5.70 13.02
CA GLU A 123 -14.12 -6.54 14.01
C GLU A 123 -13.65 -5.75 15.23
N VAL A 124 -13.14 -4.52 15.03
CA VAL A 124 -12.75 -3.64 16.14
C VAL A 124 -13.96 -3.19 16.95
N LYS A 125 -15.10 -2.85 16.30
CA LYS A 125 -16.35 -2.52 17.03
C LYS A 125 -16.80 -3.67 17.91
N LYS A 126 -16.75 -4.90 17.38
CA LYS A 126 -17.06 -6.11 18.13
C LYS A 126 -16.12 -6.29 19.32
N GLY A 127 -14.80 -6.14 19.11
CA GLY A 127 -13.81 -6.24 20.18
C GLY A 127 -13.97 -5.19 21.28
N LEU A 128 -14.46 -4.00 20.93
CA LEU A 128 -14.71 -2.91 21.89
C LEU A 128 -15.94 -3.11 22.77
N ALA A 129 -16.90 -3.96 22.40
CA ALA A 129 -18.22 -4.03 23.03
C ALA A 129 -18.15 -4.24 24.56
N ASP A 130 -17.25 -5.10 25.03
CA ASP A 130 -17.11 -5.47 26.44
C ASP A 130 -15.96 -4.71 27.16
N LYS A 131 -15.37 -3.71 26.51
CA LYS A 131 -14.24 -2.95 27.06
C LYS A 131 -14.70 -1.70 27.80
N PRO A 132 -13.92 -1.17 28.76
CA PRO A 132 -14.19 0.14 29.33
C PRO A 132 -14.20 1.22 28.24
N LYS A 133 -14.96 2.28 28.46
CA LYS A 133 -14.91 3.46 27.60
C LYS A 133 -13.49 4.04 27.60
N HIS A 134 -12.84 3.99 26.45
CA HIS A 134 -11.49 4.50 26.27
C HIS A 134 -11.36 5.29 24.96
N LEU A 135 -10.58 6.38 24.98
CA LEU A 135 -10.25 7.18 23.79
C LEU A 135 -8.80 6.91 23.40
N TYR A 136 -8.62 6.03 22.41
CA TYR A 136 -7.29 5.64 21.97
C TYR A 136 -6.67 6.76 21.14
N THR A 137 -5.38 6.98 21.33
CA THR A 137 -4.65 8.03 20.62
C THR A 137 -3.82 7.48 19.47
N GLU A 138 -3.37 6.23 19.57
CA GLU A 138 -2.61 5.57 18.52
C GLU A 138 -3.55 4.94 17.49
N LYS A 139 -3.23 5.17 16.22
CA LYS A 139 -4.04 4.68 15.10
C LYS A 139 -3.67 3.27 14.67
N ILE A 140 -4.70 2.53 14.27
CA ILE A 140 -4.54 1.36 13.41
C ILE A 140 -4.16 1.88 12.02
N GLU A 141 -3.17 1.27 11.40
CA GLU A 141 -2.65 1.67 10.09
C GLU A 141 -2.66 0.48 9.14
N VAL A 142 -3.25 0.69 7.95
CA VAL A 142 -3.29 -0.28 6.86
C VAL A 142 -2.41 0.24 5.72
N ARG A 143 -1.41 -0.55 5.32
CA ARG A 143 -0.45 -0.16 4.27
C ARG A 143 -0.25 -1.31 3.27
N PRO A 144 -0.99 -1.30 2.14
CA PRO A 144 -0.72 -2.19 1.01
C PRO A 144 0.61 -1.77 0.37
N SER A 145 1.54 -2.71 0.17
CA SER A 145 2.87 -2.43 -0.38
C SER A 145 3.16 -3.13 -1.70
N VAL A 146 2.60 -4.33 -1.91
CA VAL A 146 2.82 -5.12 -3.14
C VAL A 146 1.48 -5.62 -3.68
N TRP A 147 1.24 -5.39 -4.97
CA TRP A 147 0.15 -6.02 -5.71
C TRP A 147 0.50 -6.07 -7.20
N LEU A 148 1.02 -7.21 -7.65
CA LEU A 148 1.54 -7.37 -9.00
C LEU A 148 1.50 -8.84 -9.47
N LEU A 149 1.42 -9.01 -10.78
CA LEU A 149 1.73 -10.27 -11.47
C LEU A 149 3.19 -10.26 -11.86
N MET A 150 3.91 -11.34 -11.54
CA MET A 150 5.32 -11.48 -11.87
C MET A 150 5.61 -12.88 -12.38
N TYR A 151 6.48 -13.00 -13.38
CA TYR A 151 6.97 -14.28 -13.85
C TYR A 151 7.65 -15.07 -12.71
N GLU A 152 7.48 -16.40 -12.70
CA GLU A 152 8.01 -17.23 -11.60
C GLU A 152 9.54 -17.31 -11.60
N ASN A 153 10.14 -17.51 -12.77
CA ASN A 153 11.57 -17.80 -12.92
C ASN A 153 12.25 -16.88 -13.91
N LEU A 154 13.46 -16.41 -13.58
CA LEU A 154 14.28 -15.51 -14.42
C LEU A 154 14.83 -16.19 -15.68
N SER A 155 14.84 -17.52 -15.71
CA SER A 155 15.30 -18.34 -16.83
C SER A 155 14.45 -19.61 -16.96
N GLY A 156 14.63 -20.35 -18.06
CA GLY A 156 13.88 -21.58 -18.32
C GLY A 156 12.63 -21.37 -19.19
N SER A 157 12.02 -22.48 -19.59
CA SER A 157 10.84 -22.50 -20.48
C SER A 157 9.51 -22.30 -19.76
N GLU A 158 9.51 -22.24 -18.43
CA GLU A 158 8.32 -21.98 -17.64
C GLU A 158 7.81 -20.56 -17.90
N THR A 159 6.50 -20.45 -18.13
CA THR A 159 5.81 -19.20 -18.48
C THR A 159 4.79 -18.79 -17.43
N ASP A 160 4.76 -19.47 -16.28
CA ASP A 160 3.83 -19.18 -15.20
C ASP A 160 4.17 -17.84 -14.54
N TYR A 161 3.10 -17.17 -14.13
CA TYR A 161 3.12 -15.93 -13.37
C TYR A 161 2.48 -16.15 -12.00
N GLU A 162 3.03 -15.46 -11.02
CA GLU A 162 2.58 -15.44 -9.65
C GLU A 162 1.91 -14.10 -9.34
N LEU A 163 0.74 -14.16 -8.70
CA LEU A 163 0.16 -12.98 -8.07
C LEU A 163 0.82 -12.78 -6.70
N ARG A 164 1.59 -11.70 -6.58
CA ARG A 164 2.24 -11.28 -5.33
C ARG A 164 1.38 -10.23 -4.64
N TYR A 165 1.24 -10.38 -3.32
CA TYR A 165 0.42 -9.52 -2.49
C TYR A 165 1.07 -9.33 -1.12
N VAL A 166 1.29 -8.08 -0.72
CA VAL A 166 1.81 -7.74 0.61
C VAL A 166 1.04 -6.55 1.17
N THR A 167 0.54 -6.70 2.39
CA THR A 167 -0.06 -5.61 3.17
C THR A 167 0.43 -5.69 4.60
N SER A 168 0.82 -4.57 5.17
CA SER A 168 1.17 -4.47 6.59
C SER A 168 0.07 -3.78 7.38
N PHE A 169 -0.10 -4.26 8.61
CA PHE A 169 -1.01 -3.69 9.60
C PHE A 169 -0.20 -3.32 10.83
N SER A 170 -0.46 -2.15 11.39
CA SER A 170 0.22 -1.71 12.60
C SER A 170 -0.63 -0.86 13.50
N LYS A 171 -0.42 -0.94 14.81
CA LYS A 171 -0.89 0.03 15.79
C LYS A 171 0.22 0.18 16.83
N LYS A 172 0.68 1.41 17.05
CA LYS A 172 1.61 1.68 18.15
C LYS A 172 0.89 1.43 19.48
N LYS A 173 1.68 1.02 20.47
CA LYS A 173 1.16 0.87 21.83
C LYS A 173 0.75 2.24 22.38
N GLU A 174 -0.37 2.27 23.09
CA GLU A 174 -0.68 3.40 23.97
C GLU A 174 0.30 3.45 25.15
N ALA A 175 0.35 4.56 25.87
CA ALA A 175 1.24 4.71 27.03
C ALA A 175 1.04 3.63 28.11
N TRP A 176 -0.19 3.13 28.28
CA TRP A 176 -0.54 2.07 29.23
C TRP A 176 -0.46 0.64 28.65
N GLN A 177 -0.34 0.50 27.33
CA GLN A 177 -0.24 -0.81 26.68
C GLN A 177 1.22 -1.30 26.69
N LYS A 178 1.41 -2.61 26.85
CA LYS A 178 2.75 -3.23 26.81
C LYS A 178 3.23 -3.52 25.39
N ASN A 179 2.31 -3.89 24.51
CA ASN A 179 2.62 -4.42 23.19
C ASN A 179 2.14 -3.48 22.09
N THR A 180 2.93 -3.38 21.03
CA THR A 180 2.49 -2.82 19.75
C THR A 180 1.89 -3.94 18.91
N MET A 181 0.96 -3.61 18.01
CA MET A 181 0.59 -4.51 16.93
C MET A 181 1.43 -4.18 15.71
N TYR A 182 2.09 -5.18 15.14
CA TYR A 182 2.67 -5.11 13.80
C TYR A 182 2.68 -6.51 13.20
N PHE A 183 2.10 -6.64 12.02
CA PHE A 183 2.30 -7.84 11.20
C PHE A 183 2.24 -7.51 9.72
N VAL A 184 2.94 -8.32 8.94
CA VAL A 184 2.92 -8.30 7.48
C VAL A 184 2.12 -9.51 7.03
N CYS A 185 1.10 -9.27 6.22
CA CYS A 185 0.37 -10.32 5.53
C CYS A 185 0.95 -10.49 4.12
N GLU A 186 1.54 -11.65 3.89
CA GLU A 186 2.09 -12.08 2.60
C GLU A 186 1.64 -13.53 2.34
N PRO A 187 0.42 -13.71 1.81
CA PRO A 187 -0.12 -15.04 1.53
C PRO A 187 0.72 -15.77 0.47
N LYS A 188 0.66 -17.10 0.50
CA LYS A 188 1.39 -17.92 -0.48
C LYS A 188 0.94 -17.57 -1.91
N PRO A 189 1.87 -17.19 -2.80
CA PRO A 189 1.53 -16.80 -4.15
C PRO A 189 0.93 -17.96 -4.97
N ILE A 190 -0.12 -17.67 -5.72
CA ILE A 190 -0.80 -18.59 -6.64
C ILE A 190 -0.18 -18.39 -8.01
N LYS A 191 0.10 -19.52 -8.66
CA LYS A 191 0.71 -19.62 -9.99
C LYS A 191 -0.35 -19.94 -11.04
N ALA A 192 -0.21 -19.34 -12.21
CA ALA A 192 -0.89 -19.75 -13.43
C ALA A 192 -0.18 -19.15 -14.65
N PRO A 193 -0.38 -19.73 -15.85
CA PRO A 193 0.01 -19.09 -17.10
C PRO A 193 -0.55 -17.67 -17.22
N LEU A 194 0.20 -16.75 -17.84
CA LEU A 194 -0.21 -15.35 -17.98
C LEU A 194 -1.59 -15.21 -18.64
N GLU A 195 -1.88 -16.04 -19.63
CA GLU A 195 -3.13 -16.03 -20.36
C GLU A 195 -4.31 -16.31 -19.43
N GLN A 196 -4.14 -17.22 -18.46
CA GLN A 196 -5.18 -17.50 -17.46
C GLN A 196 -5.42 -16.33 -16.50
N TRP A 197 -4.39 -15.53 -16.21
CA TRP A 197 -4.55 -14.31 -15.43
C TRP A 197 -5.27 -13.22 -16.21
N GLN A 198 -5.17 -13.19 -17.54
CA GLN A 198 -5.72 -12.12 -18.39
C GLN A 198 -7.17 -12.36 -18.82
N ILE A 199 -7.67 -13.61 -18.76
CA ILE A 199 -9.06 -13.96 -19.10
C ILE A 199 -10.08 -13.08 -18.34
N ASN A 200 -11.16 -12.72 -19.04
CA ASN A 200 -12.30 -11.98 -18.49
C ASN A 200 -11.92 -10.71 -17.72
N ASN A 201 -11.02 -9.90 -18.29
CA ASN A 201 -10.51 -8.68 -17.64
C ASN A 201 -9.89 -8.97 -16.27
N TYR A 202 -9.05 -9.99 -16.20
CA TYR A 202 -8.33 -10.37 -15.00
C TYR A 202 -9.21 -10.86 -13.84
N GLU A 203 -10.31 -11.56 -14.15
CA GLU A 203 -11.23 -12.12 -13.15
C GLU A 203 -10.52 -12.99 -12.10
N LYS A 204 -9.51 -13.77 -12.53
CA LYS A 204 -8.71 -14.61 -11.63
C LYS A 204 -7.89 -13.77 -10.64
N VAL A 205 -7.34 -12.63 -11.07
CA VAL A 205 -6.62 -11.70 -10.17
C VAL A 205 -7.56 -11.21 -9.08
N THR A 206 -8.77 -10.78 -9.44
CA THR A 206 -9.77 -10.29 -8.49
C THR A 206 -10.13 -11.36 -7.46
N LYS A 207 -10.45 -12.57 -7.91
CA LYS A 207 -10.79 -13.70 -7.04
C LYS A 207 -9.66 -14.06 -6.08
N VAL A 208 -8.44 -14.20 -6.59
CA VAL A 208 -7.28 -14.55 -5.75
C VAL A 208 -6.91 -13.42 -4.79
N THR A 209 -6.98 -12.16 -5.22
CA THR A 209 -6.74 -11.01 -4.34
C THR A 209 -7.75 -10.99 -3.19
N GLN A 210 -9.02 -11.30 -3.45
CA GLN A 210 -10.02 -11.42 -2.39
C GLN A 210 -9.71 -12.58 -1.41
N GLN A 211 -9.23 -13.72 -1.91
CA GLN A 211 -8.79 -14.83 -1.05
C GLN A 211 -7.64 -14.42 -0.13
N TYR A 212 -6.64 -13.74 -0.67
CA TYR A 212 -5.51 -13.19 0.11
C TYR A 212 -5.98 -12.22 1.19
N MET A 213 -6.85 -11.28 0.85
CA MET A 213 -7.37 -10.33 1.83
C MET A 213 -8.20 -11.02 2.92
N ALA A 214 -8.98 -12.04 2.57
CA ALA A 214 -9.72 -12.84 3.54
C ALA A 214 -8.79 -13.63 4.48
N GLU A 215 -7.67 -14.17 3.97
CA GLU A 215 -6.63 -14.80 4.78
C GLU A 215 -5.98 -13.80 5.75
N CYS A 216 -5.60 -12.61 5.26
CA CYS A 216 -5.05 -11.55 6.10
C CYS A 216 -6.01 -11.13 7.23
N MET A 217 -7.32 -11.08 6.95
CA MET A 217 -8.31 -10.72 7.96
C MET A 217 -8.38 -11.74 9.10
N LYS A 218 -8.10 -13.02 8.86
CA LYS A 218 -8.07 -14.02 9.94
C LYS A 218 -6.98 -13.68 10.96
N THR A 219 -5.77 -13.38 10.47
CA THR A 219 -4.66 -12.94 11.33
C THR A 219 -4.99 -11.63 12.04
N PHE A 220 -5.65 -10.68 11.35
CA PHE A 220 -6.08 -9.44 11.99
C PHE A 220 -7.03 -9.70 13.16
N VAL A 221 -8.05 -10.54 12.95
CA VAL A 221 -9.06 -10.91 13.96
C VAL A 221 -8.41 -11.52 15.20
N GLU A 222 -7.41 -12.39 15.03
CA GLU A 222 -6.64 -12.97 16.14
C GLU A 222 -5.89 -11.92 16.98
N GLN A 223 -5.61 -10.74 16.41
CA GLN A 223 -4.91 -9.64 17.09
C GLN A 223 -5.86 -8.60 17.69
N VAL A 224 -7.17 -8.64 17.38
CA VAL A 224 -8.13 -7.58 17.78
C VAL A 224 -8.12 -7.33 19.28
N ASP A 225 -8.07 -8.37 20.11
CA ASP A 225 -8.04 -8.20 21.56
C ASP A 225 -6.81 -7.39 22.02
N SER A 226 -5.65 -7.55 21.37
CA SER A 226 -4.45 -6.77 21.69
C SER A 226 -4.58 -5.30 21.26
N ILE A 227 -5.37 -5.03 20.21
CA ILE A 227 -5.65 -3.69 19.70
C ILE A 227 -6.55 -2.92 20.67
N VAL A 228 -7.56 -3.61 21.21
CA VAL A 228 -8.67 -3.03 22.01
C VAL A 228 -8.54 -3.22 23.53
N SER A 229 -7.39 -3.66 24.03
CA SER A 229 -7.16 -3.86 25.48
C SER A 229 -6.36 -2.73 26.13
#